data_AF-A0A6P0VQV3-F1
#
_entry.id   AF-A0A6P0VQV3-F1
#
_cell.length_a   1.000
_cell.length_b   1.000
_cell.length_c   1.000
_cell.angle_alpha   90.00
_cell.angle_beta   90.00
_cell.angle_gamma   90.00
#
_symmetry.space_group_name_H-M   'P 1'
#
loop_
_entity.id
_entity.type
_entity.pdbx_description
1 polymer ?
#
loop_
_entity_poly.entity_id
_entity_poly.type
_entity_poly.pdbx_seq_one_letter_code
_entity_poly.pdbx_strand_id
1 'polypeptide(L)'
;LLQGLAEKVTNPQTLLKELLAWTNGQPFLTQKLCQFIRNTSSPIPTNEEAEWVADLVQSSIIDNWETQDEPEHLRTIRDRLLKSQQSRQLLQIYQQIQQQGEVVAWDSPEEKELLLSGLVVKQQGLLRVNNRIYQSIFDHNWVEEQVRGI
;
A
#
# COMPACT_ATOMS: atom_id res chain seq x y z
N LEU A 1 -18.45 1.99 -9.87
CA LEU A 1 -17.72 1.51 -8.67
C LEU A 1 -18.64 1.37 -7.45
N LEU A 2 -19.36 2.41 -7.03
CA LEU A 2 -20.15 2.38 -5.78
C LEU A 2 -21.41 1.49 -5.81
N GLN A 3 -22.11 1.34 -6.94
CA GLN A 3 -23.36 0.56 -6.99
C GLN A 3 -23.17 -0.92 -6.60
N GLY A 4 -22.11 -1.58 -7.07
CA GLY A 4 -21.83 -2.98 -6.73
C GLY A 4 -21.33 -3.20 -5.29
N LEU A 5 -20.95 -2.14 -4.58
CA LEU A 5 -20.59 -2.20 -3.16
C LEU A 5 -21.80 -1.98 -2.27
N ALA A 6 -22.76 -1.14 -2.70
CA ALA A 6 -23.96 -0.82 -1.95
C ALA A 6 -24.87 -2.03 -1.69
N GLU A 7 -24.80 -3.05 -2.54
CA GLU A 7 -25.54 -4.31 -2.37
C GLU A 7 -24.90 -5.25 -1.34
N LYS A 8 -23.65 -4.99 -0.92
CA LYS A 8 -22.88 -5.87 -0.03
C LYS A 8 -22.84 -5.39 1.42
N VAL A 9 -23.23 -4.15 1.69
CA VAL A 9 -23.06 -3.52 3.00
C VAL A 9 -24.22 -2.58 3.33
N THR A 10 -24.62 -2.54 4.59
CA THR A 10 -25.67 -1.65 5.08
C THR A 10 -25.23 -0.18 5.07
N ASN A 11 -23.93 0.09 5.28
CA ASN A 11 -23.35 1.43 5.25
C ASN A 11 -22.18 1.56 4.23
N PRO A 12 -22.47 1.89 2.96
CA PRO A 12 -21.45 2.00 1.92
C PRO A 12 -20.44 3.13 2.15
N GLN A 13 -20.80 4.15 2.93
CA GLN A 13 -19.90 5.27 3.24
C GLN A 13 -18.81 4.85 4.22
N THR A 14 -19.16 4.08 5.26
CA THR A 14 -18.17 3.51 6.18
C THR A 14 -17.21 2.60 5.44
N LEU A 15 -17.73 1.68 4.63
CA LEU A 15 -16.89 0.78 3.81
C LEU A 15 -15.92 1.56 2.91
N LEU A 16 -16.41 2.59 2.22
CA LEU A 16 -15.57 3.42 1.35
C LEU A 16 -14.48 4.16 2.15
N LYS A 17 -14.82 4.66 3.34
CA LYS A 17 -13.85 5.33 4.22
C LYS A 17 -12.73 4.37 4.63
N GLU A 18 -13.06 3.13 4.99
CA GLU A 18 -12.07 2.11 5.37
C GLU A 18 -11.20 1.70 4.17
N LEU A 19 -11.79 1.53 2.99
CA LEU A 19 -11.03 1.29 1.76
C LEU A 19 -10.01 2.40 1.50
N LEU A 20 -10.44 3.65 1.58
CA LEU A 20 -9.55 4.80 1.37
C LEU A 20 -8.51 4.95 2.49
N ALA A 21 -8.83 4.56 3.73
CA ALA A 21 -7.86 4.54 4.81
C ALA A 21 -6.71 3.55 4.55
N TRP A 22 -7.00 2.42 3.89
CA TRP A 22 -5.98 1.44 3.50
C TRP A 22 -5.20 1.83 2.24
N THR A 23 -5.87 2.35 1.22
CA THR A 23 -5.26 2.60 -0.11
C THR A 23 -4.81 4.02 -0.33
N ASN A 24 -5.23 4.96 0.50
CA ASN A 24 -5.10 6.41 0.30
C ASN A 24 -5.60 6.87 -1.08
N GLY A 25 -6.60 6.17 -1.63
CA GLY A 25 -7.13 6.46 -2.98
C GLY A 25 -6.23 6.05 -4.13
N GLN A 26 -5.18 5.26 -3.89
CA GLN A 26 -4.33 4.72 -4.96
C GLN A 26 -5.20 3.91 -5.92
N PRO A 27 -5.24 4.23 -7.24
CA PRO A 27 -6.26 3.70 -8.14
C PRO A 27 -6.27 2.17 -8.27
N PHE A 28 -5.09 1.55 -8.38
CA PHE A 28 -4.95 0.12 -8.57
C PHE A 28 -5.47 -0.69 -7.37
N LEU A 29 -4.96 -0.40 -6.17
CA LEU A 29 -5.34 -1.03 -4.90
C LEU A 29 -6.80 -0.76 -4.59
N THR A 30 -7.29 0.46 -4.81
CA THR A 30 -8.70 0.81 -4.59
C THR A 30 -9.59 -0.01 -5.51
N GLN A 31 -9.23 -0.15 -6.78
CA GLN A 31 -9.97 -0.98 -7.72
C GLN A 31 -9.88 -2.48 -7.37
N LYS A 32 -8.70 -2.98 -6.98
CA LYS A 32 -8.48 -4.39 -6.59
C LYS A 32 -9.33 -4.77 -5.37
N LEU A 33 -9.34 -3.94 -4.32
CA LEU A 33 -10.20 -4.16 -3.15
C LEU A 33 -11.69 -4.08 -3.50
N CYS A 34 -12.10 -3.12 -4.33
CA CYS A 34 -13.49 -3.06 -4.79
C CYS A 34 -13.91 -4.33 -5.55
N GLN A 35 -13.00 -4.93 -6.33
CA GLN A 35 -13.27 -6.20 -7.01
C GLN A 35 -13.39 -7.36 -6.03
N PHE A 36 -12.49 -7.46 -5.04
CA PHE A 36 -12.57 -8.50 -4.00
C PHE A 36 -13.90 -8.45 -3.24
N ILE A 37 -14.31 -7.26 -2.80
CA ILE A 37 -15.60 -7.08 -2.10
C ILE A 37 -16.78 -7.52 -2.95
N ARG A 38 -16.80 -7.15 -4.23
CA ARG A 38 -17.87 -7.55 -5.14
C ARG A 38 -17.97 -9.07 -5.31
N ASN A 39 -16.84 -9.76 -5.23
CA ASN A 39 -16.75 -11.20 -5.39
C ASN A 39 -17.02 -11.99 -4.10
N THR A 40 -17.13 -11.33 -2.95
CA THR A 40 -17.51 -11.98 -1.69
C THR A 40 -18.95 -12.50 -1.76
N SER A 41 -19.17 -13.75 -1.36
CA SER A 41 -20.50 -14.38 -1.33
C SER A 41 -21.35 -13.92 -0.14
N SER A 42 -20.71 -13.66 1.00
CA SER A 42 -21.38 -13.24 2.24
C SER A 42 -21.53 -11.72 2.32
N PRO A 43 -22.60 -11.21 2.95
CA PRO A 43 -22.73 -9.80 3.24
C PRO A 43 -21.68 -9.35 4.26
N ILE A 44 -21.28 -8.08 4.19
CA ILE A 44 -20.37 -7.48 5.15
C ILE A 44 -21.15 -7.24 6.46
N PRO A 45 -20.64 -7.70 7.62
CA PRO A 45 -21.35 -7.51 8.89
C PRO A 45 -21.46 -6.02 9.23
N THR A 46 -22.64 -5.61 9.71
CA THR A 46 -22.91 -4.21 10.07
C THR A 46 -22.18 -3.84 11.36
N ASN A 47 -21.51 -2.69 11.37
CA ASN A 47 -20.65 -2.17 12.46
C ASN A 47 -19.32 -2.90 12.63
N GLU A 48 -18.97 -3.83 11.74
CA GLU A 48 -17.68 -4.53 11.72
C GLU A 48 -16.96 -4.31 10.38
N GLU A 49 -17.36 -3.30 9.60
CA GLU A 49 -16.80 -3.04 8.27
C GLU A 49 -15.28 -2.82 8.31
N ALA A 50 -14.78 -2.15 9.36
CA ALA A 50 -13.35 -1.87 9.52
C ALA A 50 -12.51 -3.14 9.75
N GLU A 51 -12.96 -4.02 10.64
CA GLU A 51 -12.30 -5.31 10.92
C GLU A 51 -12.38 -6.21 9.69
N TRP A 52 -13.55 -6.30 9.08
CA TRP A 52 -13.75 -7.10 7.87
C TRP A 52 -12.86 -6.62 6.70
N VAL A 53 -12.71 -5.30 6.50
CA VAL A 53 -11.80 -4.77 5.46
C VAL A 53 -10.35 -5.04 5.83
N ALA A 54 -9.97 -4.92 7.10
CA ALA A 54 -8.61 -5.23 7.54
C ALA A 54 -8.27 -6.70 7.27
N ASP A 55 -9.17 -7.64 7.59
CA ASP A 55 -8.99 -9.07 7.32
C ASP A 55 -8.91 -9.38 5.81
N LEU A 56 -9.74 -8.71 5.01
CA LEU A 56 -9.69 -8.82 3.56
C LEU A 56 -8.33 -8.37 3.01
N VAL A 57 -7.87 -7.18 3.43
CA VAL A 57 -6.58 -6.64 3.01
C VAL A 57 -5.43 -7.55 3.46
N GLN A 58 -5.48 -8.03 4.70
CA GLN A 58 -4.47 -8.92 5.26
C GLN A 58 -4.36 -10.20 4.42
N SER A 59 -5.47 -10.95 4.30
CA SER A 59 -5.49 -12.25 3.63
C SER A 59 -5.25 -12.19 2.11
N SER A 60 -5.73 -11.13 1.45
CA SER A 60 -5.78 -11.07 -0.02
C SER A 60 -4.71 -10.17 -0.66
N ILE A 61 -4.00 -9.36 0.14
CA ILE A 61 -2.97 -8.44 -0.37
C ILE A 61 -1.67 -8.54 0.42
N ILE A 62 -1.69 -8.57 1.76
CA ILE A 62 -0.48 -8.50 2.58
C ILE A 62 0.15 -9.89 2.76
N ASP A 63 -0.64 -10.88 3.14
CA ASP A 63 -0.16 -12.24 3.36
C ASP A 63 0.30 -12.85 2.04
N ASN A 64 1.53 -13.39 2.02
CA ASN A 64 2.13 -13.97 0.82
C ASN A 64 2.03 -13.05 -0.41
N TRP A 65 2.12 -11.73 -0.22
CA TRP A 65 1.88 -10.74 -1.27
C TRP A 65 2.66 -11.02 -2.55
N GLU A 66 3.90 -11.52 -2.44
CA GLU A 66 4.74 -11.83 -3.60
C GLU A 66 4.10 -12.88 -4.53
N THR A 67 3.34 -13.84 -4.01
CA THR A 67 2.67 -14.86 -4.83
C THR A 67 1.27 -14.45 -5.25
N GLN A 68 0.64 -13.52 -4.52
CA GLN A 68 -0.73 -13.03 -4.76
C GLN A 68 -0.81 -11.74 -5.61
N ASP A 69 0.33 -11.13 -5.96
CA ASP A 69 0.39 -9.87 -6.71
C ASP A 69 0.07 -10.04 -8.21
N GLU A 70 -1.16 -10.45 -8.50
CA GLU A 70 -1.72 -10.53 -9.84
C GLU A 70 -2.94 -9.60 -10.00
N PRO A 71 -3.01 -8.79 -11.06
CA PRO A 71 -1.88 -8.40 -11.91
C PRO A 71 -0.76 -7.71 -11.09
N GLU A 72 0.46 -7.68 -11.62
CA GLU A 72 1.62 -7.13 -10.91
C GLU A 72 1.46 -5.65 -10.55
N HIS A 73 1.85 -5.32 -9.33
CA HIS A 73 1.91 -3.96 -8.82
C HIS A 73 2.96 -3.83 -7.72
N LEU A 74 2.84 -4.64 -6.68
CA LEU A 74 3.77 -4.67 -5.55
C LEU A 74 5.13 -5.21 -5.97
N ARG A 75 5.19 -6.26 -6.79
CA ARG A 75 6.44 -6.83 -7.32
C ARG A 75 7.16 -5.82 -8.20
N THR A 76 6.43 -5.01 -8.95
CA THR A 76 7.01 -3.93 -9.75
C THR A 76 7.65 -2.84 -8.87
N ILE A 77 7.01 -2.48 -7.75
CA ILE A 77 7.59 -1.55 -6.77
C ILE A 77 8.86 -2.14 -6.17
N ARG A 78 8.80 -3.38 -5.68
CA ARG A 78 9.94 -4.11 -5.12
C ARG A 78 11.12 -4.14 -6.08
N ASP A 79 10.87 -4.61 -7.31
CA ASP A 79 11.90 -4.78 -8.32
C ASP A 79 12.55 -3.45 -8.70
N ARG A 80 11.79 -2.35 -8.71
CA ARG A 80 12.35 -1.02 -8.94
C ARG A 80 13.33 -0.61 -7.85
N LEU A 81 13.01 -0.87 -6.58
CA LEU A 81 13.89 -0.55 -5.45
C LEU A 81 15.16 -1.40 -5.47
N LEU A 82 15.02 -2.71 -5.72
CA LEU A 82 16.13 -3.65 -5.59
C LEU A 82 17.05 -3.69 -6.82
N LYS A 83 16.53 -3.43 -8.02
CA LYS A 83 17.32 -3.45 -9.27
C LYS A 83 17.93 -2.09 -9.62
N SER A 84 17.68 -1.06 -8.82
CA SER A 84 18.31 0.24 -8.99
C SER A 84 19.81 0.17 -8.70
N GLN A 85 20.60 0.96 -9.42
CA GLN A 85 22.03 1.17 -9.09
C GLN A 85 22.21 1.87 -7.73
N GLN A 86 21.15 2.51 -7.22
CA GLN A 86 21.13 3.24 -5.96
C GLN A 86 20.29 2.51 -4.89
N SER A 87 20.08 1.20 -5.05
CA SER A 87 19.17 0.40 -4.19
C SER A 87 19.42 0.58 -2.70
N ARG A 88 20.68 0.56 -2.26
CA ARG A 88 21.06 0.77 -0.85
C ARG A 88 20.62 2.15 -0.36
N GLN A 89 20.82 3.21 -1.13
CA GLN A 89 20.42 4.58 -0.77
C GLN A 89 18.89 4.73 -0.75
N LEU A 90 18.19 4.16 -1.73
CA LEU A 90 16.72 4.16 -1.78
C LEU A 90 16.13 3.51 -0.52
N LEU A 91 16.65 2.33 -0.14
CA LEU A 91 16.21 1.61 1.05
C LEU A 91 16.54 2.38 2.34
N GLN A 92 17.68 3.07 2.40
CA GLN A 92 18.04 3.92 3.54
C GLN A 92 17.10 5.12 3.70
N ILE A 93 16.79 5.85 2.61
CA ILE A 93 15.83 6.97 2.64
C ILE A 93 14.45 6.45 3.04
N TYR A 94 14.03 5.33 2.45
CA TYR A 94 12.74 4.73 2.79
C TYR A 94 12.67 4.30 4.26
N GLN A 95 13.74 3.71 4.81
CA GLN A 95 13.83 3.37 6.23
C GLN A 95 13.69 4.62 7.13
N GLN A 96 14.30 5.75 6.74
CA GLN A 96 14.14 7.01 7.48
C GLN A 96 12.70 7.51 7.46
N ILE A 97 12.03 7.42 6.31
CA ILE A 97 10.60 7.76 6.18
C ILE A 97 9.76 6.89 7.12
N GLN A 98 10.01 5.59 7.20
CA GLN A 98 9.26 4.70 8.08
C GLN A 98 9.47 5.01 9.56
N GLN A 99 10.70 5.32 9.97
CA GLN A 99 11.03 5.61 11.36
C GLN A 99 10.48 6.95 11.84
N GLN A 100 10.51 7.97 10.98
CA GLN A 100 10.10 9.34 11.32
C GLN A 100 8.64 9.63 10.95
N GLY A 101 8.00 8.75 10.19
CA GLY A 101 6.68 8.94 9.60
C GLY A 101 6.72 9.83 8.36
N GLU A 102 7.38 10.98 8.46
CA GLU A 102 7.59 11.92 7.35
C GLU A 102 9.00 12.53 7.42
N VAL A 103 9.61 12.80 6.27
CA VAL A 103 10.93 13.48 6.18
C VAL A 103 10.88 14.63 5.18
N VAL A 104 11.74 15.63 5.35
CA VAL A 104 11.84 16.74 4.40
C VAL A 104 12.35 16.24 3.04
N ALA A 105 11.67 16.63 1.96
CA ALA A 105 12.09 16.32 0.60
C ALA A 105 13.15 17.32 0.12
N TRP A 106 14.31 16.82 -0.31
CA TRP A 106 15.41 17.60 -0.87
C TRP A 106 15.51 17.52 -2.40
N ASP A 107 14.59 16.80 -3.05
CA ASP A 107 14.50 16.61 -4.50
C ASP A 107 15.76 15.94 -5.11
N SER A 108 16.40 15.06 -4.32
CA SER A 108 17.53 14.24 -4.78
C SER A 108 17.11 13.26 -5.88
N PRO A 109 18.05 12.73 -6.68
CA PRO A 109 17.75 11.69 -7.66
C PRO A 109 17.06 10.45 -7.05
N GLU A 110 17.50 10.03 -5.87
CA GLU A 110 16.99 8.87 -5.15
C GLU A 110 15.56 9.13 -4.62
N GLU A 111 15.29 10.32 -4.10
CA GLU A 111 13.93 10.71 -3.69
C GLU A 111 12.97 10.74 -4.90
N LYS A 112 13.44 11.23 -6.04
CA LYS A 112 12.65 11.21 -7.29
C LYS A 112 12.36 9.78 -7.74
N GLU A 113 13.32 8.88 -7.62
CA GLU A 113 13.14 7.47 -7.95
C GLU A 113 12.14 6.78 -7.01
N LEU A 114 12.21 7.06 -5.71
CA LEU A 114 11.20 6.63 -4.73
C LEU A 114 9.81 7.17 -5.07
N LEU A 115 9.69 8.45 -5.43
CA LEU A 115 8.41 9.04 -5.85
C LEU A 115 7.87 8.37 -7.13
N LEU A 116 8.74 8.12 -8.11
CA LEU A 116 8.36 7.46 -9.36
C LEU A 116 7.90 6.02 -9.12
N SER A 117 8.42 5.33 -8.10
CA SER A 117 7.93 4.00 -7.71
C SER A 117 6.48 4.03 -7.19
N GLY A 118 6.01 5.19 -6.73
CA GLY A 118 4.71 5.35 -6.11
C GLY A 118 4.64 4.82 -4.67
N LEU A 119 5.73 4.25 -4.13
CA LEU A 119 5.82 3.79 -2.73
C LEU A 119 5.65 4.95 -1.74
N VAL A 120 6.19 6.11 -2.08
CA VAL A 120 6.12 7.33 -1.29
C VAL A 120 5.44 8.44 -2.06
N VAL A 121 4.93 9.45 -1.34
CA VAL A 121 4.36 10.67 -1.92
C VAL A 121 4.99 11.88 -1.28
N LYS A 122 5.10 12.96 -2.07
CA LYS A 122 5.51 14.28 -1.59
C LYS A 122 4.27 15.12 -1.33
N GLN A 123 4.07 15.53 -0.08
CA GLN A 123 2.98 16.44 0.29
C GLN A 123 3.53 17.56 1.16
N GLN A 124 3.24 18.81 0.78
CA GLN A 124 3.68 20.00 1.52
C GLN A 124 5.20 20.04 1.78
N GLY A 125 6.01 19.50 0.87
CA GLY A 125 7.46 19.44 1.01
C GLY A 125 8.00 18.27 1.83
N LEU A 126 7.14 17.36 2.29
CA LEU A 126 7.50 16.18 3.07
C LEU A 126 7.26 14.90 2.27
N LEU A 127 8.16 13.92 2.41
CA LEU A 127 8.02 12.56 1.90
C LEU A 127 7.41 11.66 2.98
N ARG A 128 6.46 10.82 2.57
CA ARG A 128 5.84 9.80 3.43
C ARG A 128 5.40 8.59 2.64
N VAL A 129 5.22 7.45 3.31
CA VAL A 129 4.68 6.24 2.68
C VAL A 129 3.28 6.54 2.12
N ASN A 130 3.03 6.13 0.88
CA ASN A 130 1.83 6.54 0.15
C ASN A 130 0.53 6.01 0.76
N ASN A 131 0.53 4.77 1.24
CA ASN A 131 -0.64 4.16 1.87
C ASN A 131 -0.26 3.04 2.85
N ARG A 132 -1.25 2.62 3.65
CA ARG A 132 -1.07 1.64 4.73
C ARG A 132 -0.71 0.26 4.20
N ILE A 133 -1.23 -0.16 3.04
CA ILE A 133 -0.88 -1.45 2.43
C ILE A 133 0.62 -1.51 2.14
N TYR A 134 1.19 -0.46 1.53
CA TYR A 134 2.62 -0.42 1.27
C TYR A 134 3.44 -0.40 2.55
N GLN A 135 2.99 0.34 3.57
CA GLN A 135 3.65 0.37 4.87
C GLN A 135 3.65 -0.99 5.56
N SER A 136 2.59 -1.79 5.40
CA SER A 136 2.50 -3.15 5.94
C SER A 136 3.34 -4.17 5.19
N ILE A 137 3.55 -3.98 3.88
CA ILE A 137 4.25 -4.94 3.02
C ILE A 137 5.75 -4.67 2.99
N PHE A 138 6.13 -3.44 2.69
CA PHE A 138 7.51 -3.01 2.69
C PHE A 138 7.87 -2.54 4.10
N ASP A 139 7.60 -3.34 5.12
CA ASP A 139 7.77 -2.95 6.51
C ASP A 139 9.26 -2.85 6.90
N HIS A 140 9.53 -2.50 8.15
CA HIS A 140 10.89 -2.38 8.66
C HIS A 140 11.69 -3.69 8.53
N ASN A 141 11.06 -4.84 8.79
CA ASN A 141 11.73 -6.14 8.71
C ASN A 141 12.12 -6.44 7.26
N TRP A 142 11.20 -6.22 6.32
CA TRP A 142 11.45 -6.39 4.90
C TRP A 142 12.63 -5.52 4.45
N VAL A 143 12.65 -4.23 4.83
CA VAL A 143 13.75 -3.33 4.48
C VAL A 143 15.08 -3.81 5.05
N GLU A 144 15.12 -4.23 6.32
CA GLU A 144 16.35 -4.74 6.93
C GLU A 144 16.88 -6.00 6.24
N GLU A 145 16.00 -6.93 5.87
CA GLU A 145 16.37 -8.13 5.13
C GLU A 145 17.00 -7.79 3.78
N GLN A 146 16.41 -6.84 3.04
CA GLN A 146 16.96 -6.42 1.74
C GLN A 146 18.29 -5.69 1.89
N VAL A 147 18.45 -4.82 2.90
CA VAL A 147 19.70 -4.10 3.14
C VAL A 147 20.84 -5.05 3.52
N ARG A 148 20.56 -6.14 4.26
CA ARG A 148 21.58 -7.16 4.56
C ARG A 148 21.97 -7.99 3.33
N GLY A 149 21.06 -8.14 2.37
CA GLY A 149 21.25 -8.91 1.14
C GLY A 149 21.99 -8.18 0.01
N ILE A 150 22.16 -6.85 0.13
CA ILE A 150 22.87 -5.98 -0.83
C ILE A 150 24.23 -5.58 -0.26
#